data_AF-A0A1C7NV82-F1
#
_entry.id   AF-A0A1C7NV82-F1
#
_cell.length_a   1.000
_cell.length_b   1.000
_cell.length_c   1.000
_cell.angle_alpha   90.00
_cell.angle_beta   90.00
_cell.angle_gamma   90.00
#
_symmetry.space_group_name_H-M   'P 1'
#
loop_
_entity.id
_entity.type
_entity.pdbx_description
1 polymer ?
#
loop_
_entity_poly.entity_id
_entity_poly.type
_entity_poly.pdbx_seq_one_letter_code
_entity_poly.pdbx_strand_id
1 'polypeptide(L)'
;MSQQETDTLLLGGFDFDDDDFVTKEKTKINIAQVDYSAKLETDGWFHDHEKTVDELMLEQHGPNQIRNAIEHDYFYKRYDKALTLALGFIRVAQTNKQCKVSGTKEMTDIAMHCAAKLNRLDVLEDLLDNKTHVQDTGLFLVRGKFYPMIGKYSEAMEAYVQYQRERKLDYRVWSGMAQVFMLSATRRPAENEMRYHLANLSMQRAIHIFTNSRWNKRIDFVQARFQRDLATLETRLKETQQYGGQADKFIEWMNSRETEDKQQAGGLEEFHWDDIMWIYKDWVLRQDLDLADHDIKAVKDL
;
A
#
# COMPACT_ATOMS: atom_id res chain seq x y z
N MET A 1 -8.45 28.04 -0.42
CA MET A 1 -7.39 27.06 -0.73
C MET A 1 -8.05 25.94 -1.49
N SER A 2 -7.63 25.71 -2.73
CA SER A 2 -8.33 24.85 -3.69
C SER A 2 -8.06 23.36 -3.42
N GLN A 3 -9.05 22.53 -3.71
CA GLN A 3 -9.02 21.05 -3.58
C GLN A 3 -7.93 20.34 -4.42
N GLN A 4 -7.07 21.07 -5.13
CA GLN A 4 -5.99 20.51 -5.95
C GLN A 4 -4.70 20.25 -5.16
N GLU A 5 -4.48 20.89 -4.01
CA GLU A 5 -3.28 20.62 -3.19
C GLU A 5 -3.41 19.34 -2.35
N THR A 6 -4.63 18.82 -2.16
CA THR A 6 -4.88 17.56 -1.46
C THR A 6 -4.59 16.31 -2.29
N ASP A 7 -4.49 16.42 -3.62
CA ASP A 7 -4.28 15.27 -4.51
C ASP A 7 -2.85 14.72 -4.47
N THR A 8 -1.86 15.54 -4.08
CA THR A 8 -0.47 15.07 -3.94
C THR A 8 -0.22 14.33 -2.63
N LEU A 9 -1.15 14.43 -1.67
CA LEU A 9 -1.10 13.76 -0.37
C LEU A 9 -1.77 12.37 -0.36
N LEU A 10 -2.42 11.95 -1.45
CA LEU A 10 -3.30 10.77 -1.47
C LEU A 10 -2.64 9.44 -1.83
N LEU A 11 -1.39 9.42 -2.27
CA LEU A 11 -0.66 8.18 -2.58
C LEU A 11 0.57 8.09 -1.69
N GLY A 12 0.48 7.31 -0.62
CA GLY A 12 1.59 6.99 0.26
C GLY A 12 2.78 6.41 -0.48
N GLY A 13 3.66 7.28 -0.99
CA GLY A 13 5.11 7.07 -1.26
C GLY A 13 5.48 5.92 -2.17
N PHE A 14 4.50 5.28 -2.79
CA PHE A 14 4.67 4.19 -3.74
C PHE A 14 3.99 4.62 -5.02
N ASP A 15 4.77 5.30 -5.84
CA ASP A 15 4.45 5.47 -7.24
C ASP A 15 4.85 4.18 -7.96
N PHE A 16 3.88 3.50 -8.57
CA PHE A 16 4.16 2.34 -9.43
C PHE A 16 4.89 2.79 -10.71
N ASP A 17 4.82 4.07 -11.04
CA ASP A 17 5.52 4.67 -12.17
C ASP A 17 7.00 4.99 -11.86
N ASP A 18 7.47 4.83 -10.61
CA ASP A 18 8.88 4.96 -10.20
C ASP A 18 9.70 3.71 -10.58
N ASP A 19 9.32 3.04 -11.67
CA ASP A 19 10.09 1.99 -12.31
C ASP A 19 11.34 2.64 -12.93
N ASP A 20 12.42 2.68 -12.16
CA ASP A 20 13.77 3.12 -12.56
C ASP A 20 14.42 2.21 -13.64
N PHE A 21 13.62 1.55 -14.49
CA PHE A 21 14.12 0.89 -15.68
C PHE A 21 14.51 1.94 -16.71
N VAL A 22 15.76 2.39 -16.66
CA VAL A 22 16.42 3.03 -17.80
C VAL A 22 16.36 2.02 -18.94
N THR A 23 15.38 2.17 -19.84
CA THR A 23 15.32 1.41 -21.07
C THR A 23 16.64 1.62 -21.80
N LYS A 24 17.46 0.57 -21.88
CA LYS A 24 18.69 0.55 -22.68
C LYS A 24 18.38 1.15 -24.05
N GLU A 25 19.27 2.00 -24.56
CA GLU A 25 19.15 2.56 -25.91
C GLU A 25 18.75 1.47 -26.89
N LYS A 26 17.66 1.72 -27.61
CA LYS A 26 17.06 0.76 -28.55
C LYS A 26 18.12 0.33 -29.56
N THR A 27 18.66 -0.87 -29.41
CA THR A 27 19.46 -1.51 -30.43
C THR A 27 18.59 -1.62 -31.68
N LYS A 28 18.97 -0.94 -32.77
CA LYS A 28 18.24 -1.00 -34.05
C LYS A 28 18.41 -2.41 -34.62
N ILE A 29 17.42 -3.27 -34.40
CA ILE A 29 17.37 -4.62 -34.99
C ILE A 29 16.92 -4.48 -36.44
N ASN A 30 17.65 -5.14 -37.35
CA ASN A 30 17.30 -5.16 -38.77
C ASN A 30 16.11 -6.12 -38.98
N ILE A 31 14.93 -5.56 -39.28
CA ILE A 31 13.62 -6.25 -39.27
C ILE A 31 13.57 -7.43 -40.26
N ALA A 32 14.40 -7.42 -41.31
CA ALA A 32 14.40 -8.43 -42.37
C ALA A 32 14.98 -9.82 -41.98
N GLN A 33 15.51 -10.00 -40.77
CA GLN A 33 16.23 -11.24 -40.37
C GLN A 33 15.69 -11.94 -39.11
N VAL A 34 14.56 -11.50 -38.57
CA VAL A 34 13.99 -12.11 -37.36
C VAL A 34 12.63 -12.70 -37.70
N ASP A 35 12.49 -14.02 -37.56
CA ASP A 35 11.18 -14.67 -37.48
C ASP A 35 10.43 -14.05 -36.30
N TYR A 36 9.48 -13.18 -36.63
CA TYR A 36 8.68 -12.49 -35.63
C TYR A 36 7.78 -13.51 -34.93
N SER A 37 7.98 -13.67 -33.63
CA SER A 37 7.02 -14.28 -32.73
C SER A 37 6.29 -13.15 -32.01
N ALA A 38 4.95 -13.17 -32.09
CA ALA A 38 4.14 -12.21 -31.37
C ALA A 38 4.49 -12.27 -29.88
N LYS A 39 4.90 -11.14 -29.31
CA LYS A 39 5.19 -11.03 -27.89
C LYS A 39 3.88 -10.73 -27.18
N LEU A 40 3.53 -11.61 -26.24
CA LEU A 40 2.35 -11.52 -25.38
C LEU A 40 2.15 -10.14 -24.74
N GLU A 41 3.21 -9.37 -24.50
CA GLU A 41 3.15 -8.07 -23.83
C GLU A 41 3.02 -6.87 -24.80
N THR A 42 3.30 -7.06 -26.10
CA THR A 42 3.50 -5.94 -27.04
C THR A 42 2.41 -5.86 -28.11
N ASP A 43 1.85 -6.99 -28.52
CA ASP A 43 1.06 -7.05 -29.76
C ASP A 43 -0.45 -6.98 -29.57
N GLY A 44 -0.95 -6.93 -28.32
CA GLY A 44 -2.36 -6.63 -28.03
C GLY A 44 -3.38 -7.61 -28.62
N TRP A 45 -2.97 -8.79 -29.10
CA TRP A 45 -3.84 -9.78 -29.76
C TRP A 45 -5.05 -10.19 -28.92
N PHE A 46 -4.93 -10.05 -27.60
CA PHE A 46 -5.99 -10.35 -26.62
C PHE A 46 -7.10 -9.28 -26.59
N HIS A 47 -6.92 -8.12 -27.24
CA HIS A 47 -7.95 -7.08 -27.38
C HIS A 47 -8.93 -7.36 -28.52
N ASP A 48 -8.53 -8.07 -29.57
CA ASP A 48 -9.37 -8.31 -30.76
C ASP A 48 -10.29 -9.51 -30.55
N HIS A 49 -11.50 -9.23 -30.07
CA HIS A 49 -12.56 -10.23 -29.94
C HIS A 49 -13.94 -9.57 -30.01
N GLU A 50 -14.85 -10.19 -30.75
CA GLU A 50 -16.26 -9.79 -30.83
C GLU A 50 -17.07 -10.26 -29.61
N LYS A 51 -16.47 -11.13 -28.78
CA LYS A 51 -17.12 -11.78 -27.64
C LYS A 51 -17.11 -10.91 -26.40
N THR A 52 -18.15 -11.02 -25.61
CA THR A 52 -18.28 -10.37 -24.31
C THR A 52 -17.41 -11.03 -23.24
N VAL A 53 -17.17 -10.33 -22.12
CA VAL A 53 -16.49 -10.89 -20.94
C VAL A 53 -17.19 -12.15 -20.44
N ASP A 54 -18.52 -12.16 -20.41
CA ASP A 54 -19.31 -13.33 -19.97
C ASP A 54 -19.07 -14.56 -20.84
N GLU A 55 -19.00 -14.37 -22.16
CA GLU A 55 -18.74 -15.46 -23.11
C GLU A 55 -17.29 -15.96 -22.99
N LEU A 56 -16.32 -15.05 -22.99
CA LEU A 56 -14.91 -15.42 -22.88
C LEU A 56 -14.58 -16.13 -21.56
N MET A 57 -15.19 -15.72 -20.44
CA MET A 57 -14.93 -16.34 -19.14
C MET A 57 -15.36 -17.80 -19.05
N LEU A 58 -16.17 -18.28 -19.99
CA LEU A 58 -16.62 -19.68 -20.08
C LEU A 58 -15.78 -20.51 -21.06
N GLU A 59 -14.86 -19.88 -21.79
CA GLU A 59 -13.97 -20.57 -22.71
C GLU A 59 -12.70 -21.07 -22.02
N GLN A 60 -12.08 -22.09 -22.62
CA GLN A 60 -10.89 -22.74 -22.05
C GLN A 60 -9.71 -21.76 -21.87
N HIS A 61 -9.56 -20.78 -22.76
CA HIS A 61 -8.46 -19.81 -22.73
C HIS A 61 -8.93 -18.36 -22.53
N GLY A 62 -10.23 -18.10 -22.54
CA GLY A 62 -10.77 -16.75 -22.45
C GLY A 62 -10.47 -16.03 -21.14
N PRO A 63 -10.53 -16.66 -19.94
CA PRO A 63 -10.13 -16.00 -18.70
C PRO A 63 -8.68 -15.47 -18.72
N ASN A 64 -7.74 -16.26 -19.26
CA ASN A 64 -6.34 -15.83 -19.39
C ASN A 64 -6.20 -14.68 -20.39
N GLN A 65 -6.98 -14.70 -21.47
CA GLN A 65 -7.01 -13.62 -22.45
C GLN A 65 -7.49 -12.31 -21.81
N ILE A 66 -8.61 -12.35 -21.06
CA ILE A 66 -9.14 -11.17 -20.35
C ILE A 66 -8.12 -10.67 -19.32
N ARG A 67 -7.49 -11.57 -18.58
CA ARG A 67 -6.45 -11.20 -17.60
C ARG A 67 -5.31 -10.44 -18.26
N ASN A 68 -4.78 -10.95 -19.37
CA ASN A 68 -3.72 -10.26 -20.12
C ASN A 68 -4.20 -8.91 -20.67
N ALA A 69 -5.48 -8.80 -21.09
CA ALA A 69 -6.08 -7.53 -21.51
C ALA A 69 -6.14 -6.50 -20.39
N ILE A 70 -6.57 -6.92 -19.19
CA ILE A 70 -6.62 -6.09 -17.99
C ILE A 70 -5.21 -5.61 -17.62
N GLU A 71 -4.24 -6.51 -17.51
CA GLU A 71 -2.87 -6.20 -17.13
C GLU A 71 -2.24 -5.23 -18.14
N HIS A 72 -2.40 -5.50 -19.43
CA HIS A 72 -1.91 -4.62 -20.48
C HIS A 72 -2.56 -3.23 -20.40
N ASP A 73 -3.88 -3.13 -20.26
CA ASP A 73 -4.53 -1.82 -20.15
C ASP A 73 -4.10 -1.08 -18.88
N TYR A 74 -3.86 -1.80 -17.78
CA TYR A 74 -3.31 -1.24 -16.54
C TYR A 74 -1.90 -0.68 -16.74
N PHE A 75 -0.97 -1.46 -17.31
CA PHE A 75 0.42 -1.04 -17.55
C PHE A 75 0.53 0.12 -18.54
N TYR A 76 -0.38 0.21 -19.51
CA TYR A 76 -0.46 1.32 -20.46
C TYR A 76 -1.34 2.48 -19.96
N LYS A 77 -1.65 2.53 -18.66
CA LYS A 77 -2.40 3.60 -17.98
C LYS A 77 -3.80 3.85 -18.55
N ARG A 78 -4.39 2.86 -19.22
CA ARG A 78 -5.79 2.86 -19.69
C ARG A 78 -6.70 2.36 -18.57
N TYR A 79 -6.66 3.06 -17.43
CA TYR A 79 -7.30 2.63 -16.18
C TYR A 79 -8.80 2.39 -16.31
N ASP A 80 -9.51 3.18 -17.14
CA ASP A 80 -10.95 3.03 -17.36
C ASP A 80 -11.31 1.68 -18.02
N LYS A 81 -10.54 1.30 -19.04
CA LYS A 81 -10.71 0.01 -19.73
C LYS A 81 -10.31 -1.16 -18.83
N ALA A 82 -9.15 -1.03 -18.17
CA ALA A 82 -8.67 -2.03 -17.22
C ALA A 82 -9.69 -2.27 -16.09
N LEU A 83 -10.26 -1.19 -15.53
CA LEU A 83 -11.30 -1.28 -14.49
C LEU A 83 -12.54 -1.98 -15.01
N THR A 84 -13.05 -1.58 -16.18
CA THR A 84 -14.27 -2.16 -16.76
C THR A 84 -14.11 -3.67 -16.97
N LEU A 85 -12.99 -4.10 -17.55
CA LEU A 85 -12.70 -5.52 -17.76
C LEU A 85 -12.51 -6.27 -16.44
N ALA A 86 -11.78 -5.68 -15.47
CA ALA A 86 -11.54 -6.31 -14.17
C ALA A 86 -12.84 -6.50 -13.37
N LEU A 87 -13.74 -5.51 -13.35
CA LEU A 87 -15.04 -5.64 -12.72
C LEU A 87 -15.89 -6.73 -13.39
N GLY A 88 -15.86 -6.80 -14.73
CA GLY A 88 -16.52 -7.87 -15.48
C GLY A 88 -15.97 -9.26 -15.10
N PHE A 89 -14.64 -9.40 -15.04
CA PHE A 89 -13.98 -10.64 -14.63
C PHE A 89 -14.40 -11.06 -13.21
N ILE A 90 -14.32 -10.15 -12.25
CA ILE A 90 -14.68 -10.39 -10.84
C ILE A 90 -16.14 -10.81 -10.73
N ARG A 91 -17.05 -10.08 -11.41
CA ARG A 91 -18.48 -10.38 -11.44
C ARG A 91 -18.73 -11.81 -11.90
N VAL A 92 -18.21 -12.19 -13.08
CA VAL A 92 -18.46 -13.53 -13.63
C VAL A 92 -17.88 -14.62 -12.74
N ALA A 93 -16.67 -14.41 -12.20
CA ALA A 93 -16.03 -15.35 -11.28
C ALA A 93 -16.84 -15.56 -9.98
N GLN A 94 -17.55 -14.54 -9.51
CA GLN A 94 -18.36 -14.61 -8.28
C GLN A 94 -19.77 -15.16 -8.52
N THR A 95 -20.39 -14.81 -9.66
CA THR A 95 -21.79 -15.18 -9.91
C THR A 95 -21.95 -16.52 -10.62
N ASN A 96 -20.96 -16.95 -11.40
CA ASN A 96 -21.09 -18.16 -12.22
C ASN A 96 -20.32 -19.34 -11.60
N LYS A 97 -21.06 -20.29 -11.02
CA LYS A 97 -20.50 -21.51 -10.40
C LYS A 97 -19.72 -22.42 -11.34
N GLN A 98 -19.97 -22.33 -12.66
CA GLN A 98 -19.24 -23.10 -13.67
C GLN A 98 -17.87 -22.47 -13.98
N CYS A 99 -17.71 -21.17 -13.70
CA CYS A 99 -16.46 -20.44 -13.91
C CYS A 99 -15.52 -20.64 -12.72
N LYS A 100 -14.67 -21.66 -12.79
CA LYS A 100 -13.61 -21.90 -11.79
C LYS A 100 -12.30 -21.28 -12.27
N VAL A 101 -12.18 -19.97 -12.09
CA VAL A 101 -10.97 -19.22 -12.46
C VAL A 101 -10.10 -18.95 -11.24
N SER A 102 -8.78 -19.09 -11.42
CA SER A 102 -7.80 -18.55 -10.49
C SER A 102 -7.48 -17.09 -10.83
N GLY A 103 -6.79 -16.39 -9.94
CA GLY A 103 -6.32 -15.03 -10.22
C GLY A 103 -7.33 -13.91 -9.93
N THR A 104 -8.46 -14.21 -9.27
CA THR A 104 -9.46 -13.19 -8.91
C THR A 104 -8.92 -12.13 -7.96
N LYS A 105 -7.90 -12.49 -7.16
CA LYS A 105 -7.23 -11.56 -6.25
C LYS A 105 -6.47 -10.47 -7.02
N GLU A 106 -5.62 -10.85 -7.96
CA GLU A 106 -4.83 -9.94 -8.78
C GLU A 106 -5.74 -8.99 -9.57
N MET A 107 -6.88 -9.50 -10.07
CA MET A 107 -7.87 -8.66 -10.75
C MET A 107 -8.56 -7.68 -9.80
N THR A 108 -8.81 -8.08 -8.55
CA THR A 108 -9.36 -7.19 -7.52
C THR A 108 -8.35 -6.10 -7.15
N ASP A 109 -7.06 -6.46 -7.00
CA ASP A 109 -5.98 -5.51 -6.75
C ASP A 109 -5.89 -4.48 -7.89
N ILE A 110 -5.84 -4.92 -9.15
CA ILE A 110 -5.84 -4.01 -10.32
C ILE A 110 -7.10 -3.14 -10.33
N ALA A 111 -8.29 -3.70 -10.06
CA ALA A 111 -9.53 -2.94 -10.00
C ALA A 111 -9.49 -1.86 -8.93
N MET A 112 -9.01 -2.16 -7.72
CA MET A 112 -8.85 -1.17 -6.64
C MET A 112 -7.89 -0.05 -7.07
N HIS A 113 -6.75 -0.40 -7.67
CA HIS A 113 -5.79 0.57 -8.19
C HIS A 113 -6.39 1.49 -9.26
N CYS A 114 -7.11 0.92 -10.24
CA CYS A 114 -7.76 1.70 -11.28
C CYS A 114 -8.88 2.59 -10.72
N ALA A 115 -9.72 2.07 -9.83
CA ALA A 115 -10.79 2.83 -9.18
C ALA A 115 -10.22 4.03 -8.40
N ALA A 116 -9.13 3.82 -7.65
CA ALA A 116 -8.42 4.88 -6.94
C ALA A 116 -7.84 5.93 -7.92
N LYS A 117 -7.20 5.51 -9.01
CA LYS A 117 -6.62 6.44 -10.02
C LYS A 117 -7.69 7.25 -10.77
N LEU A 118 -8.88 6.70 -10.93
CA LEU A 118 -10.02 7.36 -11.58
C LEU A 118 -10.92 8.13 -10.59
N ASN A 119 -10.55 8.17 -9.31
CA ASN A 119 -11.35 8.75 -8.23
C ASN A 119 -12.79 8.19 -8.15
N ARG A 120 -12.97 6.90 -8.46
CA ARG A 120 -14.24 6.17 -8.32
C ARG A 120 -14.31 5.51 -6.95
N LEU A 121 -14.48 6.35 -5.93
CA LEU A 121 -14.43 5.95 -4.51
C LEU A 121 -15.57 5.01 -4.11
N ASP A 122 -16.73 5.11 -4.76
CA ASP A 122 -17.87 4.20 -4.64
C ASP A 122 -17.48 2.76 -5.00
N VAL A 123 -16.85 2.60 -6.17
CA VAL A 123 -16.37 1.29 -6.64
C VAL A 123 -15.25 0.76 -5.77
N LEU A 124 -14.35 1.65 -5.32
CA LEU A 124 -13.26 1.27 -4.43
C LEU A 124 -13.77 0.73 -3.09
N GLU A 125 -14.81 1.35 -2.51
CA GLU A 125 -15.45 0.89 -1.28
C GLU A 125 -16.06 -0.50 -1.45
N ASP A 126 -16.83 -0.72 -2.53
CA ASP A 126 -17.41 -2.04 -2.84
C ASP A 126 -16.35 -3.15 -2.98
N LEU A 127 -15.22 -2.83 -3.60
CA LEU A 127 -14.10 -3.77 -3.78
C LEU A 127 -13.41 -4.10 -2.46
N LEU A 128 -13.24 -3.12 -1.57
CA LEU A 128 -12.59 -3.30 -0.28
C LEU A 128 -13.43 -4.15 0.69
N ASP A 129 -14.75 -3.92 0.70
CA ASP A 129 -15.72 -4.62 1.55
C ASP A 129 -15.97 -6.08 1.11
N ASN A 130 -15.46 -6.47 -0.07
CA ASN A 130 -15.63 -7.82 -0.58
C ASN A 130 -14.89 -8.86 0.28
N LYS A 131 -15.66 -9.70 0.97
CA LYS A 131 -15.16 -10.71 1.92
C LYS A 131 -14.65 -11.99 1.25
N THR A 132 -14.68 -12.09 -0.09
CA THR A 132 -14.35 -13.34 -0.80
C THR A 132 -12.87 -13.71 -0.80
N HIS A 133 -11.99 -12.89 -0.22
CA HIS A 133 -10.56 -13.12 -0.29
C HIS A 133 -10.04 -13.89 0.92
N VAL A 134 -9.32 -14.97 0.63
CA VAL A 134 -8.45 -15.69 1.57
C VAL A 134 -7.55 -14.66 2.26
N GLN A 135 -7.32 -14.82 3.57
CA GLN A 135 -6.37 -14.01 4.33
C GLN A 135 -4.98 -14.13 3.71
N ASP A 136 -4.64 -13.20 2.82
CA ASP A 136 -3.32 -13.06 2.23
C ASP A 136 -2.67 -11.78 2.75
N THR A 137 -1.42 -11.91 3.20
CA THR A 137 -0.62 -10.79 3.68
C THR A 137 -0.64 -9.62 2.70
N GLY A 138 -0.50 -9.91 1.40
CA GLY A 138 -0.47 -8.88 0.36
C GLY A 138 -1.74 -8.02 0.33
N LEU A 139 -2.90 -8.61 0.59
CA LEU A 139 -4.18 -7.90 0.57
C LEU A 139 -4.31 -6.91 1.74
N PHE A 140 -3.75 -7.22 2.91
CA PHE A 140 -3.73 -6.27 4.03
C PHE A 140 -2.96 -5.00 3.71
N LEU A 141 -1.86 -5.10 2.97
CA LEU A 141 -1.11 -3.93 2.50
C LEU A 141 -1.95 -3.04 1.57
N VAL A 142 -2.64 -3.67 0.61
CA VAL A 142 -3.50 -2.99 -0.35
C VAL A 142 -4.67 -2.30 0.35
N ARG A 143 -5.32 -3.00 1.29
CA ARG A 143 -6.40 -2.46 2.12
C ARG A 143 -5.96 -1.26 2.96
N GLY A 144 -4.84 -1.39 3.69
CA GLY A 144 -4.28 -0.30 4.49
C GLY A 144 -4.00 0.96 3.65
N LYS A 145 -3.60 0.79 2.39
CA LYS A 145 -3.37 1.89 1.44
C LYS A 145 -4.65 2.58 0.97
N PHE A 146 -5.71 1.82 0.69
CA PHE A 146 -6.92 2.37 0.04
C PHE A 146 -8.04 2.75 1.00
N TYR A 147 -8.17 2.10 2.16
CA TYR A 147 -9.16 2.48 3.17
C TYR A 147 -9.12 3.97 3.58
N PRO A 148 -7.95 4.63 3.72
CA PRO A 148 -7.90 6.06 4.03
C PRO A 148 -8.51 6.95 2.95
N MET A 149 -8.49 6.53 1.68
CA MET A 149 -9.05 7.29 0.55
C MET A 149 -10.58 7.39 0.64
N ILE A 150 -11.23 6.41 1.26
CA ILE A 150 -12.68 6.40 1.52
C ILE A 150 -13.01 6.79 2.97
N GLY A 151 -12.03 7.28 3.73
CA GLY A 151 -12.22 7.78 5.09
C GLY A 151 -12.44 6.71 6.15
N LYS A 152 -12.12 5.43 5.86
CA LYS A 152 -12.15 4.28 6.78
C LYS A 152 -10.80 4.13 7.50
N TYR A 153 -10.44 5.07 8.37
CA TYR A 153 -9.09 5.13 8.95
C TYR A 153 -8.81 4.01 9.97
N SER A 154 -9.82 3.55 10.71
CA SER A 154 -9.66 2.45 11.66
C SER A 154 -9.30 1.16 10.95
N GLU A 155 -10.04 0.83 9.90
CA GLU A 155 -9.86 -0.36 9.09
C GLU A 155 -8.52 -0.33 8.35
N ALA A 156 -8.05 0.86 7.95
CA ALA A 156 -6.71 1.05 7.41
C ALA A 156 -5.63 0.68 8.42
N MET A 157 -5.78 1.14 9.67
CA MET A 157 -4.85 0.86 10.75
C MET A 157 -4.81 -0.63 11.09
N GLU A 158 -5.98 -1.25 11.24
CA GLU A 158 -6.11 -2.68 11.50
C GLU A 158 -5.41 -3.49 10.40
N ALA A 159 -5.65 -3.16 9.12
CA ALA A 159 -5.01 -3.83 8.00
C ALA A 159 -3.47 -3.69 8.04
N TYR A 160 -2.95 -2.50 8.33
CA TYR A 160 -1.51 -2.31 8.46
C TYR A 160 -0.90 -3.06 9.66
N VAL A 161 -1.60 -3.11 10.80
CA VAL A 161 -1.14 -3.87 11.97
C VAL A 161 -1.14 -5.37 11.68
N GLN A 162 -2.19 -5.90 11.04
CA GLN A 162 -2.26 -7.30 10.62
C GLN A 162 -1.14 -7.64 9.65
N TYR A 163 -0.86 -6.78 8.65
CA TYR A 163 0.29 -6.94 7.76
C TYR A 163 1.62 -7.01 8.53
N GLN A 164 1.85 -6.08 9.47
CA GLN A 164 3.11 -6.01 10.21
C GLN A 164 3.35 -7.19 11.15
N ARG A 165 2.28 -7.79 11.68
CA ARG A 165 2.38 -9.03 12.47
C ARG A 165 3.06 -10.14 11.68
N GLU A 166 2.84 -10.17 10.36
CA GLU A 166 3.44 -11.15 9.44
C GLU A 166 4.76 -10.67 8.81
N ARG A 167 4.93 -9.36 8.60
CA ARG A 167 6.06 -8.74 7.88
C ARG A 167 6.74 -7.63 8.68
N LYS A 168 7.28 -7.97 9.85
CA LYS A 168 7.81 -7.11 10.94
C LYS A 168 8.81 -5.98 10.60
N LEU A 169 9.35 -5.90 9.38
CA LEU A 169 10.43 -4.99 8.99
C LEU A 169 10.11 -4.20 7.72
N ASP A 170 8.84 -4.09 7.35
CA ASP A 170 8.45 -3.21 6.25
C ASP A 170 8.31 -1.76 6.73
N TYR A 171 9.31 -0.92 6.44
CA TYR A 171 9.29 0.50 6.80
C TYR A 171 8.16 1.28 6.11
N ARG A 172 7.68 0.82 4.95
CA ARG A 172 6.68 1.53 4.16
C ARG A 172 5.32 1.49 4.85
N VAL A 173 5.02 0.39 5.52
CA VAL A 173 3.80 0.26 6.31
C VAL A 173 3.81 1.19 7.52
N TRP A 174 4.94 1.35 8.20
CA TRP A 174 5.07 2.35 9.26
C TRP A 174 4.85 3.78 8.74
N SER A 175 5.40 4.11 7.57
CA SER A 175 5.10 5.39 6.92
C SER A 175 3.63 5.53 6.52
N GLY A 176 2.98 4.43 6.08
CA GLY A 176 1.55 4.39 5.79
C GLY A 176 0.68 4.62 7.04
N MET A 177 1.00 3.96 8.16
CA MET A 177 0.33 4.18 9.45
C MET A 177 0.45 5.65 9.89
N ALA A 178 1.63 6.26 9.74
CA ALA A 178 1.81 7.68 10.04
C ALA A 178 0.88 8.57 9.18
N GLN A 179 0.77 8.28 7.89
CA GLN A 179 -0.13 9.00 7.00
C GLN A 179 -1.60 8.84 7.39
N VAL A 180 -2.03 7.65 7.81
CA VAL A 180 -3.39 7.41 8.32
C VAL A 180 -3.69 8.32 9.51
N PHE A 181 -2.77 8.42 10.48
CA PHE A 181 -2.92 9.32 11.62
C PHE A 181 -2.93 10.80 11.21
N MET A 182 -2.09 11.21 10.26
CA MET A 182 -2.09 12.59 9.75
C MET A 182 -3.42 12.96 9.06
N LEU A 183 -3.94 12.07 8.20
CA LEU A 183 -5.17 12.28 7.43
C LEU A 183 -6.39 12.35 8.35
N SER A 184 -6.48 11.42 9.31
CA SER A 184 -7.56 11.40 10.30
C SER A 184 -7.57 12.66 11.19
N ALA A 185 -6.41 13.07 11.71
CA ALA A 185 -6.25 14.30 12.49
C ALA A 185 -6.67 15.54 11.71
N THR A 186 -6.27 15.63 10.45
CA THR A 186 -6.60 16.77 9.58
C THR A 186 -8.09 16.82 9.25
N ARG A 187 -8.75 15.67 9.10
CA ARG A 187 -10.20 15.59 8.81
C ARG A 187 -11.04 16.01 10.02
N ARG A 188 -10.66 15.60 11.23
CA ARG A 188 -11.42 15.86 12.45
C ARG A 188 -10.47 16.27 13.58
N PRO A 189 -10.03 17.53 13.64
CA PRO A 189 -9.11 17.99 14.69
C PRO A 189 -9.70 17.82 16.09
N ALA A 190 -8.90 17.33 17.03
CA ALA A 190 -9.24 17.26 18.46
C ALA A 190 -8.43 18.26 19.28
N GLU A 191 -8.90 18.62 20.48
CA GLU A 191 -8.18 19.54 21.39
C GLU A 191 -6.84 18.97 21.85
N ASN A 192 -6.79 17.65 22.10
CA ASN A 192 -5.58 16.90 22.46
C ASN A 192 -5.26 15.91 21.34
N GLU A 193 -4.36 16.29 20.44
CA GLU A 193 -4.17 15.56 19.20
C GLU A 193 -3.03 14.53 19.28
N MET A 194 -3.30 13.36 19.87
CA MET A 194 -2.30 12.29 19.96
C MET A 194 -1.99 11.65 18.60
N ARG A 195 -2.84 11.83 17.58
CA ARG A 195 -2.58 11.28 16.23
C ARG A 195 -1.33 11.90 15.60
N TYR A 196 -1.06 13.20 15.77
CA TYR A 196 0.18 13.80 15.26
C TYR A 196 1.43 13.26 15.98
N HIS A 197 1.33 13.01 17.29
CA HIS A 197 2.41 12.40 18.06
C HIS A 197 2.67 10.93 17.66
N LEU A 198 1.61 10.16 17.45
CA LEU A 198 1.67 8.80 16.91
C LEU A 198 2.23 8.76 15.48
N ALA A 199 1.79 9.68 14.61
CA ALA A 199 2.33 9.80 13.27
C ALA A 199 3.85 10.04 13.29
N ASN A 200 4.30 10.93 14.19
CA ASN A 200 5.73 11.19 14.38
C ASN A 200 6.48 9.94 14.84
N LEU A 201 5.94 9.22 15.85
CA LEU A 201 6.50 7.96 16.35
C LEU A 201 6.61 6.91 15.23
N SER A 202 5.54 6.72 14.46
CA SER A 202 5.51 5.79 13.32
C SER A 202 6.53 6.17 12.23
N MET A 203 6.74 7.47 11.96
CA MET A 203 7.76 7.92 11.01
C MET A 203 9.18 7.69 11.53
N GLN A 204 9.45 7.94 12.81
CA GLN A 204 10.75 7.62 13.41
C GLN A 204 11.02 6.11 13.30
N ARG A 205 9.99 5.27 13.50
CA ARG A 205 10.10 3.82 13.34
C ARG A 205 10.40 3.40 11.92
N ALA A 206 9.72 4.00 10.95
CA ALA A 206 9.98 3.78 9.53
C ALA A 206 11.44 4.08 9.18
N ILE A 207 11.96 5.24 9.60
CA ILE A 207 13.35 5.63 9.36
C ILE A 207 14.30 4.64 10.02
N HIS A 208 14.10 4.28 11.28
CA HIS A 208 14.95 3.33 11.99
C HIS A 208 15.02 1.97 11.27
N ILE A 209 13.87 1.42 10.84
CA ILE A 209 13.84 0.16 10.08
C ILE A 209 14.60 0.32 8.75
N PHE A 210 14.39 1.43 8.05
CA PHE A 210 15.02 1.70 6.77
C PHE A 210 16.55 1.82 6.88
N THR A 211 17.05 2.56 7.86
CA THR A 211 18.49 2.80 8.06
C THR A 211 19.22 1.57 8.57
N ASN A 212 18.56 0.74 9.38
CA ASN A 212 19.13 -0.49 9.95
C ASN A 212 19.00 -1.71 9.01
N SER A 213 18.27 -1.56 7.91
CA SER A 213 18.18 -2.59 6.87
C SER A 213 19.50 -2.77 6.12
N ARG A 214 19.75 -3.97 5.60
CA ARG A 214 20.98 -4.28 4.86
C ARG A 214 20.89 -3.74 3.42
N TRP A 215 21.57 -2.64 3.16
CA TRP A 215 21.72 -2.05 1.83
C TRP A 215 23.09 -2.34 1.24
N ASN A 216 23.16 -2.85 0.01
CA ASN A 216 24.42 -2.98 -0.70
C ASN A 216 24.83 -1.63 -1.33
N LYS A 217 25.32 -0.72 -0.49
CA LYS A 217 25.73 0.64 -0.88
C LYS A 217 26.96 0.69 -1.81
N ARG A 218 27.53 -0.45 -2.19
CA ARG A 218 28.61 -0.53 -3.20
C ARG A 218 28.09 -0.42 -4.63
N ILE A 219 26.79 -0.58 -4.84
CA ILE A 219 26.14 -0.45 -6.14
C ILE A 219 25.55 0.97 -6.23
N ASP A 220 26.01 1.77 -7.18
CA ASP A 220 25.62 3.19 -7.32
C ASP A 220 24.10 3.37 -7.37
N PHE A 221 23.41 2.52 -8.14
CA PHE A 221 21.94 2.52 -8.22
C PHE A 221 21.28 2.31 -6.85
N VAL A 222 21.79 1.37 -6.05
CA VAL A 222 21.26 1.07 -4.70
C VAL A 222 21.54 2.22 -3.75
N GLN A 223 22.71 2.86 -3.85
CA GLN A 223 23.05 4.04 -3.06
C GLN A 223 22.16 5.24 -3.40
N ALA A 224 21.94 5.50 -4.69
CA ALA A 224 21.07 6.59 -5.14
C ALA A 224 19.63 6.39 -4.65
N ARG A 225 19.08 5.17 -4.80
CA ARG A 225 17.75 4.83 -4.26
C ARG A 225 17.69 4.97 -2.75
N PHE A 226 18.71 4.51 -2.02
CA PHE A 226 18.77 4.65 -0.56
C PHE A 226 18.68 6.12 -0.15
N GLN A 227 19.43 7.00 -0.80
CA GLN A 227 19.43 8.44 -0.51
C GLN A 227 18.08 9.09 -0.84
N ARG A 228 17.48 8.77 -2.00
CA ARG A 228 16.15 9.28 -2.41
C ARG A 228 15.07 8.88 -1.40
N ASP A 229 15.00 7.59 -1.07
CA ASP A 229 13.97 7.06 -0.18
C ASP A 229 14.16 7.60 1.25
N LEU A 230 15.41 7.72 1.74
CA LEU A 230 15.70 8.33 3.04
C LEU A 230 15.27 9.80 3.10
N ALA A 231 15.62 10.59 2.09
CA ALA A 231 15.24 12.01 2.00
C ALA A 231 13.70 12.16 1.99
N THR A 232 12.99 11.24 1.34
CA THR A 232 11.52 11.20 1.35
C THR A 232 10.97 10.92 2.76
N LEU A 233 11.53 9.94 3.47
CA LEU A 233 11.13 9.63 4.84
C LEU A 233 11.42 10.78 5.81
N GLU A 234 12.59 11.42 5.70
CA GLU A 234 12.95 12.57 6.54
C GLU A 234 12.05 13.78 6.27
N THR A 235 11.65 13.99 5.02
CA THR A 235 10.69 15.05 4.66
C THR A 235 9.34 14.80 5.32
N ARG A 236 8.84 13.56 5.27
CA ARG A 236 7.59 13.18 5.95
C ARG A 236 7.70 13.28 7.47
N LEU A 237 8.84 12.93 8.06
CA LEU A 237 9.05 13.12 9.49
C LEU A 237 8.96 14.61 9.85
N LYS A 238 9.61 15.49 9.08
CA LYS A 238 9.51 16.94 9.27
C LYS A 238 8.08 17.45 9.12
N GLU A 239 7.32 16.92 8.18
CA GLU A 239 5.90 17.23 8.03
C GLU A 239 5.13 16.88 9.32
N THR A 240 5.28 15.68 9.88
CA THR A 240 4.62 15.34 11.16
C THR A 240 5.00 16.31 12.30
N GLN A 241 6.24 16.81 12.32
CA GLN A 241 6.71 17.79 13.32
C GLN A 241 6.11 19.18 13.11
N GLN A 242 5.89 19.59 11.86
CA GLN A 242 5.25 20.88 11.53
C GLN A 242 3.81 20.94 12.04
N TYR A 243 3.10 19.81 12.06
CA TYR A 243 1.78 19.68 12.68
C TYR A 243 1.84 19.51 14.22
N GLY A 244 3.01 19.69 14.84
CA GLY A 244 3.19 19.61 16.29
C GLY A 244 3.48 18.21 16.83
N GLY A 245 3.64 17.21 15.94
CA GLY A 245 3.95 15.83 16.30
C GLY A 245 5.30 15.68 17.02
N GLN A 246 5.28 14.96 18.13
CA GLN A 246 6.43 14.68 19.00
C GLN A 246 6.24 13.30 19.63
N ALA A 247 7.06 12.31 19.26
CA ALA A 247 6.93 10.94 19.75
C ALA A 247 7.01 10.83 21.29
N ASP A 248 7.90 11.60 21.92
CA ASP A 248 8.12 11.55 23.38
C ASP A 248 6.86 11.92 24.17
N LYS A 249 6.09 12.90 23.70
CA LYS A 249 4.82 13.29 24.33
C LYS A 249 3.81 12.15 24.32
N PHE A 250 3.74 11.37 23.24
CA PHE A 250 2.88 10.19 23.19
C PHE A 250 3.35 9.12 24.18
N ILE A 251 4.66 8.89 24.29
CA ILE A 251 5.23 7.90 25.22
C ILE A 251 4.96 8.32 26.68
N GLU A 252 5.19 9.58 27.03
CA GLU A 252 4.87 10.13 28.35
C GLU A 252 3.38 10.00 28.67
N TRP A 253 2.53 10.34 27.69
CA TRP A 253 1.09 10.21 27.80
C TRP A 253 0.62 8.76 28.02
N MET A 254 1.22 7.80 27.30
CA MET A 254 0.96 6.37 27.48
C MET A 254 1.34 5.89 28.89
N ASN A 255 2.44 6.42 29.43
CA ASN A 255 2.95 6.07 30.78
C ASN A 255 2.29 6.85 31.93
N SER A 256 1.47 7.87 31.64
CA SER A 256 0.74 8.62 32.66
C SER A 256 -0.28 7.74 33.40
N ARG A 257 -0.55 8.06 34.68
CA ARG A 257 -1.49 7.30 35.54
C ARG A 257 -2.96 7.63 35.32
N GLU A 258 -3.28 8.48 34.35
CA GLU A 258 -4.68 8.82 34.03
C GLU A 258 -5.40 7.57 33.50
N THR A 259 -6.54 7.23 34.09
CA THR A 259 -7.26 5.96 33.85
C THR A 259 -8.60 6.15 33.19
N GLU A 260 -9.13 7.37 33.15
CA GLU A 260 -10.34 7.69 32.39
C GLU A 260 -10.01 7.74 30.90
N ASP A 261 -10.93 7.19 30.09
CA ASP A 261 -10.87 6.93 28.64
C ASP A 261 -9.73 7.65 27.89
N LYS A 262 -8.50 7.11 28.01
CA LYS A 262 -7.31 7.66 27.35
C LYS A 262 -7.56 7.80 25.85
N GLN A 263 -8.24 6.83 25.27
CA GLN A 263 -8.49 6.84 23.84
C GLN A 263 -9.28 8.08 23.42
N GLN A 264 -10.38 8.39 24.12
CA GLN A 264 -11.16 9.60 23.86
C GLN A 264 -10.39 10.88 24.21
N ALA A 265 -9.68 10.89 25.34
CA ALA A 265 -8.92 12.06 25.79
C ALA A 265 -7.76 12.44 24.85
N GLY A 266 -7.26 11.49 24.07
CA GLY A 266 -6.19 11.68 23.08
C GLY A 266 -6.66 11.87 21.63
N GLY A 267 -7.97 11.94 21.37
CA GLY A 267 -8.50 12.04 20.01
C GLY A 267 -8.29 10.78 19.16
N LEU A 268 -8.26 9.61 19.80
CA LEU A 268 -8.02 8.31 19.18
C LEU A 268 -9.29 7.44 19.12
N GLU A 269 -10.47 8.00 19.37
CA GLU A 269 -11.74 7.26 19.50
C GLU A 269 -12.12 6.46 18.23
N GLU A 270 -11.60 6.84 17.07
CA GLU A 270 -11.88 6.14 15.82
C GLU A 270 -11.03 4.88 15.63
N PHE A 271 -9.90 4.73 16.31
CA PHE A 271 -8.99 3.61 16.14
C PHE A 271 -9.23 2.49 17.16
N HIS A 272 -8.90 1.24 16.83
CA HIS A 272 -8.91 0.20 17.85
C HIS A 272 -7.75 0.37 18.85
N TRP A 273 -8.07 0.40 20.15
CA TRP A 273 -7.05 0.56 21.19
C TRP A 273 -5.96 -0.52 21.15
N ASP A 274 -6.31 -1.75 20.78
CA ASP A 274 -5.36 -2.85 20.63
C ASP A 274 -4.30 -2.57 19.55
N ASP A 275 -4.64 -1.86 18.48
CA ASP A 275 -3.71 -1.47 17.43
C ASP A 275 -2.78 -0.35 17.91
N ILE A 276 -3.32 0.64 18.63
CA ILE A 276 -2.52 1.70 19.27
C ILE A 276 -1.52 1.10 20.27
N MET A 277 -2.00 0.18 21.11
CA MET A 277 -1.17 -0.54 22.08
C MET A 277 -0.11 -1.39 21.39
N TRP A 278 -0.44 -2.02 20.26
CA TRP A 278 0.52 -2.79 19.48
C TRP A 278 1.64 -1.90 18.93
N ILE A 279 1.29 -0.73 18.35
CA ILE A 279 2.26 0.25 17.86
C ILE A 279 3.19 0.71 18.99
N TYR A 280 2.62 1.08 20.14
CA TYR A 280 3.38 1.51 21.31
C TYR A 280 4.35 0.42 21.79
N LYS A 281 3.86 -0.82 21.94
CA LYS A 281 4.68 -1.95 22.39
C LYS A 281 5.79 -2.29 21.40
N ASP A 282 5.51 -2.31 20.09
CA ASP A 282 6.54 -2.61 19.09
C ASP A 282 7.63 -1.54 19.07
N TRP A 283 7.25 -0.27 19.26
CA TRP A 283 8.21 0.82 19.42
C TRP A 283 9.10 0.64 20.65
N VAL A 284 8.50 0.50 21.85
CA VAL A 284 9.25 0.37 23.11
C VAL A 284 10.17 -0.85 23.11
N LEU A 285 9.67 -2.02 22.70
CA LEU A 285 10.44 -3.27 22.72
C LEU A 285 11.64 -3.27 21.76
N ARG A 286 11.68 -2.35 20.79
CA ARG A 286 12.69 -2.35 19.72
C ARG A 286 13.55 -1.11 19.70
N GLN A 287 13.46 -0.25 20.72
CA GLN A 287 14.48 0.77 20.98
C GLN A 287 15.82 0.14 21.41
N ASP A 288 15.78 -1.02 22.08
CA ASP A 288 16.96 -1.72 22.61
C ASP A 288 17.70 -2.62 21.59
N LEU A 289 17.25 -2.66 20.32
CA LEU A 289 17.90 -3.45 19.26
C LEU A 289 19.02 -2.68 18.54
N ASP A 290 19.61 -1.68 19.19
CA ASP A 290 21.00 -1.24 18.94
C ASP A 290 21.98 -2.37 19.34
N LEU A 291 21.78 -3.57 18.80
CA LEU A 291 22.74 -4.65 18.85
C LEU A 291 23.70 -4.43 17.69
N ALA A 292 24.83 -3.86 18.08
CA ALA A 292 26.10 -3.84 17.37
C ALA A 292 26.22 -4.93 16.29
N ASP A 293 26.79 -4.53 15.16
CA ASP A 293 27.38 -5.44 14.19
C ASP A 293 28.05 -6.62 14.92
N HIS A 294 27.59 -7.84 14.61
CA HIS A 294 27.99 -9.14 15.18
C HIS A 294 27.20 -9.65 16.41
N ASP A 295 25.94 -10.07 16.21
CA ASP A 295 25.49 -11.45 16.47
C ASP A 295 23.96 -11.53 16.46
N ILE A 296 23.39 -12.06 15.38
CA ILE A 296 22.01 -12.57 15.40
C ILE A 296 22.07 -13.95 16.05
N LYS A 297 22.01 -14.00 17.39
CA LYS A 297 21.49 -15.18 18.08
C LYS A 297 20.00 -14.97 18.32
N ALA A 298 19.23 -15.89 17.74
CA ALA A 298 17.80 -15.99 17.91
C ALA A 298 17.42 -15.99 19.40
N VAL A 299 16.64 -15.00 19.82
CA VAL A 299 15.83 -15.12 21.03
C VAL A 299 14.50 -15.68 20.57
N LYS A 300 14.39 -17.02 20.67
CA LYS A 300 13.10 -17.67 20.89
C LYS A 300 12.66 -17.35 22.32
N ASP A 301 11.35 -17.26 22.47
CA ASP A 301 10.58 -17.25 23.72
C ASP A 301 10.42 -15.88 24.39
N LEU A 302 9.36 -15.18 23.96
CA LEU A 302 8.38 -14.46 24.78
C LEU A 302 7.05 -14.37 24.01
#